data_AF-A0A5D2WTR4-F1
#
_entry.id   AF-A0A5D2WTR4-F1
#
_cell.length_a   1.000
_cell.length_b   1.000
_cell.length_c   1.000
_cell.angle_alpha   90.00
_cell.angle_beta   90.00
_cell.angle_gamma   90.00
#
_symmetry.space_group_name_H-M   'P 1'
#
loop_
_entity.id
_entity.type
_entity.pdbx_description
1 polymer ?
#
loop_
_entity_poly.entity_id
_entity_poly.type
_entity_poly.pdbx_seq_one_letter_code
_entity_poly.pdbx_strand_id
1 'polypeptide(L)'
;MDSKSVKEFIRKEVPDWDYELIATARFKPFSGQKSDWEPKFQFWKNLIVKIARHFGVFIISPPQVKNEWFNRGGLTPLCIDHVLFIMYNEGEITRISDMVGPYSGRITQLFYKVKSLMNRSTMSPESILLEDCLILTTLLKEKADEVIKCLSESHWNSYCVVTRNKFESMCGGQKEGYAVLSYLSGCRKGRYLSTTKKELIEGIKVSLSSAVVSGVSSLDFDTFHLIWTQEKLQQQLDVIDRRWEMSRQSALALLKSGNKKLALRHAKEMKLGTENREKCNSLLNRVEEVLSVIANAESTKQISRKLADSE
;
A
#
# COMPACT_ATOMS: atom_id res chain seq x y z
N MET A 1 4.89 -2.66 -15.13
CA MET A 1 6.17 -1.96 -15.33
C MET A 1 6.60 -2.15 -16.77
N ASP A 2 7.06 -1.11 -17.46
CA ASP A 2 7.47 -1.22 -18.86
C ASP A 2 8.86 -1.86 -18.99
N SER A 3 8.98 -2.93 -19.78
CA SER A 3 10.24 -3.68 -19.97
C SER A 3 11.34 -2.82 -20.60
N LYS A 4 10.98 -1.84 -21.45
CA LYS A 4 11.97 -0.94 -22.06
C LYS A 4 12.61 -0.03 -21.01
N SER A 5 11.80 0.58 -20.15
CA SER A 5 12.25 1.42 -19.04
C SER A 5 13.20 0.66 -18.10
N VAL A 6 12.91 -0.61 -17.78
CA VAL A 6 13.78 -1.46 -16.95
C VAL A 6 15.13 -1.70 -17.63
N LYS A 7 15.14 -2.01 -18.93
CA LYS A 7 16.38 -2.24 -19.69
C LYS A 7 17.24 -0.98 -19.76
N GLU A 8 16.64 0.19 -19.94
CA GLU A 8 17.36 1.47 -19.90
C GLU A 8 17.99 1.74 -18.53
N PHE A 9 17.25 1.47 -17.45
CA PHE A 9 17.79 1.58 -16.09
C PHE A 9 18.95 0.60 -15.85
N ILE A 10 18.84 -0.65 -16.29
CA ILE A 10 19.91 -1.64 -16.14
C ILE A 10 21.18 -1.20 -16.86
N ARG A 11 21.09 -0.68 -18.10
CA ARG A 11 22.25 -0.17 -18.84
C ARG A 11 22.95 0.99 -18.14
N LYS A 12 22.17 1.83 -17.44
CA LYS A 12 22.72 2.94 -16.65
C LYS A 12 23.45 2.44 -15.40
N GLU A 13 22.88 1.47 -14.69
CA GLU A 13 23.47 0.92 -13.46
C GLU A 13 24.62 -0.05 -13.72
N VAL A 14 24.61 -0.71 -14.87
CA VAL A 14 25.58 -1.75 -15.25
C VAL A 14 26.15 -1.36 -16.62
N PRO A 15 27.22 -0.54 -16.66
CA PRO A 15 27.78 -0.02 -17.91
C PRO A 15 28.24 -1.13 -18.87
N ASP A 16 28.60 -2.29 -18.32
CA ASP A 16 29.05 -3.44 -19.09
C ASP A 16 27.91 -4.43 -19.48
N TRP A 17 26.65 -4.04 -19.30
CA TRP A 17 25.49 -4.92 -19.50
C TRP A 17 25.40 -5.50 -20.91
N ASP A 18 25.71 -4.69 -21.92
CA ASP A 18 25.57 -5.06 -23.34
C ASP A 18 26.83 -5.78 -23.90
N TYR A 19 27.92 -5.91 -23.14
CA TYR A 19 29.13 -6.63 -23.59
C TYR A 19 28.90 -8.15 -23.59
N GLU A 20 28.90 -8.75 -24.77
CA GLU A 20 28.48 -10.15 -25.00
C GLU A 20 29.22 -11.17 -24.13
N LEU A 21 30.56 -11.06 -24.04
CA LEU A 21 31.40 -11.99 -23.26
C LEU A 21 31.08 -11.92 -21.76
N ILE A 22 30.91 -10.70 -21.24
CA ILE A 22 30.60 -10.47 -19.83
C ILE A 22 29.19 -10.94 -19.52
N ALA A 23 28.22 -10.61 -20.40
CA ALA A 23 26.84 -11.06 -20.27
C ALA A 23 26.72 -12.58 -20.28
N THR A 24 27.40 -13.27 -21.19
CA THR A 24 27.37 -14.74 -21.27
C THR A 24 27.90 -15.37 -19.98
N ALA A 25 29.03 -14.88 -19.45
CA ALA A 25 29.57 -15.36 -18.18
C ALA A 25 28.60 -15.10 -17.00
N ARG A 26 27.99 -13.91 -16.98
CA ARG A 26 27.03 -13.48 -15.96
C ARG A 26 25.72 -14.30 -16.00
N PHE A 27 25.34 -14.84 -17.15
CA PHE A 27 24.09 -15.61 -17.32
C PHE A 27 24.23 -17.11 -17.03
N LYS A 28 25.45 -17.61 -16.80
CA LYS A 28 25.70 -19.01 -16.37
C LYS A 28 25.02 -19.36 -15.04
N PRO A 29 24.72 -20.64 -14.76
CA PRO A 29 24.28 -21.07 -13.44
C PRO A 29 25.39 -20.87 -12.39
N PHE A 30 25.04 -20.99 -11.11
CA PHE A 30 26.05 -21.10 -10.06
C PHE A 30 26.69 -22.49 -10.09
N SER A 31 27.99 -22.54 -9.82
CA SER A 31 28.79 -23.77 -9.84
C SER A 31 29.96 -23.62 -8.86
N GLY A 32 30.43 -24.73 -8.30
CA GLY A 32 31.58 -24.74 -7.39
C GLY A 32 31.20 -24.47 -5.92
N GLN A 33 32.18 -24.02 -5.14
CA GLN A 33 32.01 -23.68 -3.74
C GLN A 33 31.30 -22.34 -3.59
N LYS A 34 30.73 -22.07 -2.40
CA LYS A 34 30.03 -20.81 -2.12
C LYS A 34 30.88 -19.58 -2.45
N SER A 35 32.17 -19.60 -2.12
CA SER A 35 33.13 -18.53 -2.43
C SER A 35 33.18 -18.18 -3.92
N ASP A 36 32.96 -19.15 -4.80
CA ASP A 36 33.15 -19.00 -6.25
C ASP A 36 31.98 -18.23 -6.89
N TRP A 37 30.77 -18.39 -6.35
CA TRP A 37 29.56 -17.78 -6.89
C TRP A 37 28.99 -16.66 -6.02
N GLU A 38 29.42 -16.50 -4.77
CA GLU A 38 28.94 -15.47 -3.84
C GLU A 38 28.99 -14.05 -4.44
N PRO A 39 30.08 -13.60 -5.10
CA PRO A 39 30.11 -12.26 -5.71
C PRO A 39 29.03 -12.08 -6.78
N LYS A 40 28.76 -13.15 -7.55
CA LYS A 40 27.74 -13.16 -8.60
C LYS A 40 26.33 -13.15 -8.01
N PHE A 41 26.12 -13.87 -6.90
CA PHE A 41 24.88 -13.79 -6.12
C PHE A 41 24.62 -12.37 -5.61
N GLN A 42 25.60 -11.76 -4.95
CA GLN A 42 25.47 -10.39 -4.43
C GLN A 42 25.19 -9.37 -5.55
N PHE A 43 25.83 -9.51 -6.71
CA PHE A 43 25.54 -8.69 -7.88
C PHE A 43 24.05 -8.76 -8.28
N TRP A 44 23.52 -9.98 -8.48
CA TRP A 44 22.14 -10.16 -8.93
C TRP A 44 21.12 -9.71 -7.88
N LYS A 45 21.35 -10.05 -6.62
CA LYS A 45 20.54 -9.63 -5.48
C LYS A 45 20.43 -8.11 -5.40
N ASN A 46 21.57 -7.42 -5.44
CA ASN A 46 21.62 -5.96 -5.38
C ASN A 46 20.93 -5.32 -6.60
N LEU A 47 21.10 -5.90 -7.79
CA LEU A 47 20.45 -5.40 -9.00
C LEU A 47 18.93 -5.54 -8.93
N ILE A 48 18.41 -6.69 -8.47
CA ILE A 48 16.96 -6.91 -8.26
C ILE A 48 16.40 -5.85 -7.31
N VAL A 49 17.04 -5.66 -6.15
CA VAL A 49 16.59 -4.69 -5.14
C VAL A 49 16.66 -3.25 -5.67
N LYS A 50 17.72 -2.90 -6.41
CA LYS A 50 17.87 -1.56 -7.01
C LYS A 50 16.79 -1.25 -8.05
N ILE A 51 16.52 -2.19 -8.96
CA ILE A 51 15.45 -2.05 -9.96
C ILE A 51 14.12 -1.87 -9.23
N ALA A 52 13.81 -2.79 -8.32
CA ALA A 52 12.56 -2.77 -7.58
C ALA A 52 12.35 -1.44 -6.82
N ARG A 53 13.40 -0.95 -6.15
CA ARG A 53 13.39 0.36 -5.47
C ARG A 53 13.18 1.53 -6.45
N HIS A 54 13.89 1.54 -7.57
CA HIS A 54 13.80 2.64 -8.55
C HIS A 54 12.38 2.78 -9.12
N PHE A 55 11.71 1.66 -9.37
CA PHE A 55 10.34 1.63 -9.89
C PHE A 55 9.26 1.63 -8.80
N GLY A 56 9.64 1.71 -7.52
CA GLY A 56 8.69 1.72 -6.40
C GLY A 56 7.89 0.43 -6.23
N VAL A 57 8.43 -0.70 -6.69
CA VAL A 57 7.77 -2.02 -6.59
C VAL A 57 8.44 -2.85 -5.50
N PHE A 58 7.65 -3.49 -4.65
CA PHE A 58 8.15 -4.43 -3.64
C PHE A 58 7.49 -5.81 -3.73
N ILE A 59 6.48 -5.95 -4.60
CA ILE A 59 5.89 -7.23 -5.00
C ILE A 59 6.39 -7.54 -6.40
N ILE A 60 7.05 -8.68 -6.57
CA ILE A 60 7.67 -9.13 -7.83
C ILE A 60 7.20 -10.55 -8.14
N SER A 61 7.23 -10.97 -9.40
CA SER A 61 7.05 -12.39 -9.75
C SER A 61 8.35 -12.97 -10.32
N PRO A 62 8.71 -14.24 -10.01
CA PRO A 62 9.89 -14.88 -10.59
C PRO A 62 9.92 -14.84 -12.12
N PRO A 63 8.82 -15.14 -12.85
CA PRO A 63 8.79 -15.04 -14.31
C PRO A 63 9.05 -13.62 -14.81
N GLN A 64 8.53 -12.60 -14.13
CA GLN A 64 8.77 -11.20 -14.50
C GLN A 64 10.25 -10.83 -14.34
N VAL A 65 10.87 -11.17 -13.21
CA VAL A 65 12.28 -10.88 -12.96
C VAL A 65 13.16 -11.56 -14.02
N LYS A 66 12.90 -12.83 -14.33
CA LYS A 66 13.69 -13.62 -15.28
C LYS A 66 13.46 -13.19 -16.73
N ASN A 67 12.20 -13.09 -17.15
CA ASN A 67 11.81 -12.99 -18.56
C ASN A 67 11.52 -11.57 -19.03
N GLU A 68 11.20 -10.63 -18.12
CA GLU A 68 10.92 -9.23 -18.49
C GLU A 68 12.09 -8.31 -18.16
N TRP A 69 12.71 -8.47 -16.98
CA TRP A 69 13.78 -7.56 -16.53
C TRP A 69 15.12 -7.92 -17.15
N PHE A 70 15.49 -9.21 -17.10
CA PHE A 70 16.82 -9.67 -17.49
C PHE A 70 16.87 -10.39 -18.84
N ASN A 71 15.78 -10.38 -19.60
CA ASN A 71 15.76 -10.97 -20.93
C ASN A 71 16.52 -10.11 -21.94
N ARG A 72 17.56 -10.72 -22.51
CA ARG A 72 18.39 -10.18 -23.58
C ARG A 72 18.16 -11.00 -24.85
N GLY A 73 17.20 -10.58 -25.67
CA GLY A 73 16.97 -11.18 -26.99
C GLY A 73 16.65 -12.68 -26.94
N GLY A 74 15.99 -13.15 -25.88
CA GLY A 74 15.69 -14.57 -25.65
C GLY A 74 16.62 -15.27 -24.65
N LEU A 75 17.75 -14.67 -24.29
CA LEU A 75 18.63 -15.18 -23.23
C LEU A 75 18.16 -14.67 -21.87
N THR A 76 18.05 -15.58 -20.90
CA THR A 76 17.73 -15.26 -19.51
C THR A 76 18.81 -15.83 -18.58
N PRO A 77 19.13 -15.18 -17.45
CA PRO A 77 20.19 -15.66 -16.58
C PRO A 77 19.72 -16.91 -15.82
N LEU A 78 20.49 -17.99 -15.94
CA LEU A 78 20.15 -19.31 -15.40
C LEU A 78 20.25 -19.37 -13.87
N CYS A 79 20.92 -18.41 -13.24
CA CYS A 79 21.10 -18.36 -11.80
C CYS A 79 19.99 -17.60 -11.04
N ILE A 80 19.08 -16.89 -11.72
CA ILE A 80 18.06 -16.05 -11.04
C ILE A 80 17.19 -16.85 -10.09
N ASP A 81 16.78 -18.04 -10.51
CA ASP A 81 15.93 -18.93 -9.71
C ASP A 81 16.63 -19.29 -8.38
N HIS A 82 17.94 -19.54 -8.44
CA HIS A 82 18.77 -19.80 -7.27
C HIS A 82 19.01 -18.54 -6.42
N VAL A 83 19.15 -17.37 -7.04
CA VAL A 83 19.26 -16.08 -6.34
C VAL A 83 18.00 -15.83 -5.50
N LEU A 84 16.81 -15.97 -6.10
CA LEU A 84 15.53 -15.78 -5.40
C LEU A 84 15.36 -16.79 -4.26
N PHE A 85 15.80 -18.04 -4.48
CA PHE A 85 15.79 -19.07 -3.44
C PHE A 85 16.69 -18.74 -2.25
N ILE A 86 17.94 -18.30 -2.49
CA ILE A 86 18.83 -17.86 -1.40
C ILE A 86 18.23 -16.65 -0.68
N MET A 87 17.74 -15.64 -1.42
CA MET A 87 17.11 -14.45 -0.82
C MET A 87 15.91 -14.82 0.06
N TYR A 88 15.11 -15.82 -0.33
CA TYR A 88 14.00 -16.32 0.48
C TYR A 88 14.49 -17.02 1.77
N ASN A 89 15.52 -17.85 1.68
CA ASN A 89 16.10 -18.52 2.85
C ASN A 89 16.76 -17.53 3.82
N GLU A 90 17.37 -16.46 3.31
CA GLU A 90 17.93 -15.35 4.10
C GLU A 90 16.84 -14.41 4.66
N GLY A 91 15.57 -14.59 4.28
CA GLY A 91 14.45 -13.76 4.73
C GLY A 91 14.37 -12.38 4.06
N GLU A 92 15.20 -12.12 3.04
CA GLU A 92 15.15 -10.92 2.21
C GLU A 92 13.92 -10.91 1.30
N ILE A 93 13.40 -12.10 0.96
CA ILE A 93 12.14 -12.30 0.26
C ILE A 93 11.18 -13.12 1.13
N THR A 94 9.90 -12.79 1.07
CA THR A 94 8.82 -13.58 1.68
C THR A 94 7.74 -13.87 0.64
N ARG A 95 7.12 -15.06 0.69
CA ARG A 95 5.95 -15.35 -0.16
C ARG A 95 4.70 -14.69 0.40
N ILE A 96 3.81 -14.26 -0.47
CA ILE A 96 2.53 -13.72 -0.01
C ILE A 96 1.72 -14.74 0.80
N SER A 97 1.83 -16.03 0.45
CA SER A 97 1.21 -17.17 1.13
C SER A 97 1.78 -17.44 2.52
N ASP A 98 3.04 -17.06 2.78
CA ASP A 98 3.67 -17.17 4.10
C ASP A 98 3.34 -15.97 5.00
N MET A 99 2.72 -14.91 4.46
CA MET A 99 2.33 -13.77 5.26
C MET A 99 1.16 -14.14 6.18
N VAL A 100 1.25 -13.63 7.40
CA VAL A 100 0.15 -13.70 8.37
C VAL A 100 -1.03 -12.91 7.81
N GLY A 101 -2.19 -13.58 7.68
CA GLY A 101 -3.42 -12.91 7.30
C GLY A 101 -3.70 -11.71 8.22
N PRO A 102 -3.92 -10.49 7.67
CA PRO A 102 -4.09 -9.28 8.47
C PRO A 102 -5.39 -9.29 9.27
N TYR A 103 -6.32 -10.15 8.87
CA TYR A 103 -7.62 -10.39 9.50
C TYR A 103 -7.57 -11.50 10.56
N SER A 104 -6.45 -12.20 10.69
CA SER A 104 -6.34 -13.38 11.54
C SER A 104 -6.10 -13.01 13.01
N GLY A 105 -6.77 -13.75 13.91
CA GLY A 105 -6.61 -13.59 15.37
C GLY A 105 -5.22 -13.98 15.88
N ARG A 106 -4.83 -13.46 17.05
CA ARG A 106 -3.47 -13.55 17.63
C ARG A 106 -2.86 -14.95 17.63
N ILE A 107 -3.65 -15.98 17.91
CA ILE A 107 -3.19 -17.38 17.96
C ILE A 107 -2.81 -17.86 16.56
N THR A 108 -3.68 -17.61 15.59
CA THR A 108 -3.45 -17.91 14.18
C THR A 108 -2.17 -17.23 13.66
N GLN A 109 -1.89 -16.00 14.09
CA GLN A 109 -0.66 -15.27 13.71
C GLN A 109 0.63 -15.97 14.18
N LEU A 110 0.62 -16.60 15.36
CA LEU A 110 1.77 -17.36 15.88
C LEU A 110 1.97 -18.66 15.09
N PHE A 111 0.88 -19.36 14.77
CA PHE A 111 0.93 -20.57 13.94
C PHE A 111 1.51 -20.30 12.55
N TYR A 112 1.11 -19.21 11.88
CA TYR A 112 1.68 -18.84 10.58
C TYR A 112 3.16 -18.49 10.66
N LYS A 113 3.63 -17.80 11.72
CA LYS A 113 5.06 -17.52 11.90
C LYS A 113 5.87 -18.81 12.00
N VAL A 114 5.42 -19.78 12.81
CA VAL A 114 6.09 -21.08 12.94
C VAL A 114 6.04 -21.87 11.62
N LYS A 115 4.89 -21.91 10.94
CA LYS A 115 4.74 -22.55 9.64
C LYS A 115 5.67 -21.95 8.58
N SER A 116 5.79 -20.62 8.52
CA SER A 116 6.68 -19.95 7.55
C SER A 116 8.16 -20.28 7.78
N LEU A 117 8.58 -20.43 9.03
CA LEU A 117 9.95 -20.83 9.36
C LEU A 117 10.21 -22.30 8.99
N MET A 118 9.24 -23.17 9.26
CA MET A 118 9.33 -24.58 8.90
C MET A 118 9.33 -24.78 7.37
N ASN A 119 8.50 -24.02 6.65
CA ASN A 119 8.47 -24.03 5.19
C ASN A 119 9.83 -23.62 4.59
N ARG A 120 10.50 -22.60 5.13
CA ARG A 120 11.86 -22.20 4.67
C ARG A 120 12.86 -23.35 4.75
N SER A 121 12.80 -24.17 5.79
CA SER A 121 13.72 -25.32 5.95
C SER A 121 13.42 -26.51 5.04
N THR A 122 12.23 -26.60 4.44
CA THR A 122 11.79 -27.77 3.65
C THR A 122 11.52 -27.46 2.18
N MET A 123 11.69 -26.20 1.74
CA MET A 123 11.36 -25.77 0.37
C MET A 123 12.45 -26.14 -0.63
N SER A 124 12.03 -26.55 -1.84
CA SER A 124 12.91 -26.68 -3.00
C SER A 124 12.91 -25.41 -3.86
N PRO A 125 13.95 -25.18 -4.67
CA PRO A 125 13.96 -24.07 -5.62
C PRO A 125 12.76 -24.06 -6.58
N GLU A 126 12.28 -25.22 -7.07
CA GLU A 126 11.17 -25.26 -8.03
C GLU A 126 9.87 -24.71 -7.45
N SER A 127 9.65 -24.93 -6.15
CA SER A 127 8.43 -24.50 -5.48
C SER A 127 8.30 -22.98 -5.34
N ILE A 128 9.41 -22.24 -5.32
CA ILE A 128 9.41 -20.76 -5.32
C ILE A 128 9.10 -20.22 -6.72
N LEU A 129 9.49 -20.94 -7.77
CA LEU A 129 9.24 -20.55 -9.15
C LEU A 129 7.77 -20.67 -9.56
N LEU A 130 7.02 -21.52 -8.87
CA LEU A 130 5.58 -21.66 -9.01
C LEU A 130 4.80 -20.55 -8.29
N GLU A 131 5.47 -19.73 -7.48
CA GLU A 131 4.81 -18.66 -6.74
C GLU A 131 4.61 -17.43 -7.64
N ASP A 132 3.37 -16.95 -7.75
CA ASP A 132 3.04 -15.80 -8.59
C ASP A 132 3.50 -14.46 -8.01
N CYS A 133 3.75 -14.40 -6.69
CA CYS A 133 4.05 -13.15 -5.98
C CYS A 133 5.03 -13.36 -4.82
N LEU A 134 6.20 -12.75 -4.96
CA LEU A 134 7.25 -12.62 -3.95
C LEU A 134 7.32 -11.19 -3.44
N ILE A 135 7.62 -11.04 -2.15
CA ILE A 135 7.67 -9.75 -1.48
C ILE A 135 9.11 -9.47 -1.05
N LEU A 136 9.68 -8.37 -1.55
CA LEU A 136 10.98 -7.87 -1.13
C LEU A 136 10.84 -7.24 0.27
N THR A 137 11.32 -7.95 1.29
CA THR A 137 11.12 -7.60 2.71
C THR A 137 11.67 -6.21 3.05
N THR A 138 12.80 -5.82 2.46
CA THR A 138 13.40 -4.50 2.68
C THR A 138 12.52 -3.37 2.17
N LEU A 139 12.04 -3.48 0.94
CA LEU A 139 11.19 -2.47 0.31
C LEU A 139 9.77 -2.44 0.92
N LEU A 140 9.26 -3.58 1.39
CA LEU A 140 8.03 -3.64 2.17
C LEU A 140 8.14 -2.80 3.46
N LYS A 141 9.28 -2.89 4.16
CA LYS A 141 9.55 -2.10 5.37
C LYS A 141 9.60 -0.60 5.03
N GLU A 142 10.37 -0.24 3.99
CA GLU A 142 10.46 1.13 3.48
C GLU A 142 9.05 1.69 3.17
N LYS A 143 8.21 0.89 2.49
CA LYS A 143 6.83 1.28 2.17
C LYS A 143 5.93 1.41 3.39
N ALA A 144 6.07 0.51 4.37
CA ALA A 144 5.30 0.59 5.61
C ALA A 144 5.67 1.84 6.41
N ASP A 145 6.95 2.21 6.46
CA ASP A 145 7.43 3.43 7.12
C ASP A 145 6.95 4.69 6.38
N GLU A 146 6.94 4.68 5.04
CA GLU A 146 6.35 5.75 4.23
C GLU A 146 4.85 5.94 4.55
N VAL A 147 4.07 4.85 4.60
CA VAL A 147 2.65 4.90 4.94
C VAL A 147 2.43 5.45 6.35
N ILE A 148 3.20 4.98 7.34
CA ILE A 148 3.14 5.51 8.71
C ILE A 148 3.46 7.00 8.74
N LYS A 149 4.50 7.43 8.01
CA LYS A 149 4.88 8.84 7.91
C LYS A 149 3.73 9.68 7.35
N CYS A 150 3.14 9.29 6.22
CA CYS A 150 2.01 9.99 5.64
C CYS A 150 0.78 10.04 6.58
N LEU A 151 0.53 8.98 7.34
CA LEU A 151 -0.53 8.98 8.36
C LEU A 151 -0.20 9.91 9.55
N SER A 152 1.08 10.04 9.92
CA SER A 152 1.51 10.96 10.98
C SER A 152 1.48 12.44 10.57
N GLU A 153 1.65 12.74 9.29
CA GLU A 153 1.56 14.11 8.77
C GLU A 153 0.12 14.65 8.79
N SER A 154 -0.87 13.76 8.76
CA SER A 154 -2.30 14.10 8.80
C SER A 154 -2.90 14.09 10.21
N HIS A 155 -2.25 13.48 11.20
CA HIS A 155 -2.78 13.31 12.55
C HIS A 155 -1.70 13.33 13.65
N TRP A 156 -1.96 14.04 14.75
CA TRP A 156 -1.01 14.25 15.87
C TRP A 156 -1.07 13.20 16.99
N ASN A 157 -1.73 12.05 16.77
CA ASN A 157 -1.97 11.05 17.82
C ASN A 157 -1.01 9.84 17.74
N SER A 158 -1.02 9.01 18.79
CA SER A 158 -0.15 7.82 18.89
C SER A 158 -0.64 6.66 18.03
N TYR A 159 -1.88 6.72 17.56
CA TYR A 159 -2.51 5.78 16.63
C TYR A 159 -3.43 6.52 15.68
N CYS A 160 -3.49 6.07 14.43
CA CYS A 160 -4.40 6.58 13.42
C CYS A 160 -5.43 5.50 13.06
N VAL A 161 -6.65 5.92 12.74
CA VAL A 161 -7.68 5.04 12.19
C VAL A 161 -8.04 5.54 10.80
N VAL A 162 -7.99 4.67 9.80
CA VAL A 162 -8.27 5.01 8.40
C VAL A 162 -9.18 3.98 7.74
N THR A 163 -9.89 4.41 6.69
CA THR A 163 -10.66 3.48 5.85
C THR A 163 -9.72 2.60 5.03
N ARG A 164 -10.21 1.40 4.70
CA ARG A 164 -9.47 0.44 3.86
C ARG A 164 -9.07 1.05 2.52
N ASN A 165 -9.99 1.74 1.86
CA ASN A 165 -9.74 2.36 0.57
C ASN A 165 -8.63 3.42 0.65
N LYS A 166 -8.65 4.27 1.68
CA LYS A 166 -7.61 5.28 1.90
C LYS A 166 -6.26 4.65 2.22
N PHE A 167 -6.25 3.59 3.01
CA PHE A 167 -5.03 2.86 3.32
C PHE A 167 -4.43 2.17 2.07
N GLU A 168 -5.26 1.48 1.29
CA GLU A 168 -4.85 0.79 0.06
C GLU A 168 -4.34 1.79 -0.99
N SER A 169 -4.97 2.96 -1.12
CA SER A 169 -4.49 4.00 -2.04
C SER A 169 -3.11 4.55 -1.65
N MET A 170 -2.85 4.73 -0.34
CA MET A 170 -1.52 5.11 0.16
C MET A 170 -0.46 4.02 -0.07
N CYS A 171 -0.87 2.75 -0.07
CA CYS A 171 0.02 1.62 -0.32
C CYS A 171 0.32 1.39 -1.81
N GLY A 172 -0.48 1.96 -2.72
CA GLY A 172 -0.36 1.77 -4.17
C GLY A 172 -1.33 0.75 -4.77
N GLY A 173 -2.27 0.23 -3.98
CA GLY A 173 -3.26 -0.74 -4.43
C GLY A 173 -3.69 -1.74 -3.35
N GLN A 174 -4.64 -2.60 -3.71
CA GLN A 174 -5.19 -3.62 -2.81
C GLN A 174 -4.15 -4.69 -2.42
N LYS A 175 -3.32 -5.14 -3.37
CA LYS A 175 -2.31 -6.18 -3.13
C LYS A 175 -1.19 -5.66 -2.23
N GLU A 176 -0.71 -4.46 -2.53
CA GLU A 176 0.29 -3.74 -1.76
C GLU A 176 -0.25 -3.42 -0.36
N GLY A 177 -1.49 -2.93 -0.27
CA GLY A 177 -2.17 -2.68 1.00
C GLY A 177 -2.28 -3.93 1.85
N TYR A 178 -2.63 -5.08 1.27
CA TYR A 178 -2.65 -6.36 1.99
C TYR A 178 -1.27 -6.72 2.55
N ALA A 179 -0.21 -6.61 1.75
CA ALA A 179 1.15 -6.93 2.19
C ALA A 179 1.63 -5.99 3.30
N VAL A 180 1.42 -4.68 3.16
CA VAL A 180 1.79 -3.68 4.18
C VAL A 180 0.99 -3.92 5.46
N LEU A 181 -0.32 -4.17 5.37
CA LEU A 181 -1.14 -4.44 6.55
C LEU A 181 -0.72 -5.75 7.26
N SER A 182 -0.38 -6.79 6.49
CA SER A 182 0.11 -8.06 7.02
C SER A 182 1.43 -7.86 7.77
N TYR A 183 2.34 -7.06 7.22
CA TYR A 183 3.60 -6.68 7.87
C TYR A 183 3.35 -5.90 9.16
N LEU A 184 2.55 -4.83 9.11
CA LEU A 184 2.21 -4.02 10.27
C LEU A 184 1.53 -4.86 11.37
N SER A 185 0.62 -5.76 10.99
CA SER A 185 -0.03 -6.68 11.93
C SER A 185 0.98 -7.64 12.57
N GLY A 186 1.91 -8.19 11.76
CA GLY A 186 2.99 -9.06 12.23
C GLY A 186 3.94 -8.37 13.22
N CYS A 187 4.15 -7.06 13.05
CA CYS A 187 4.89 -6.18 13.95
C CYS A 187 4.04 -5.61 15.11
N ARG A 188 2.74 -5.97 15.17
CA ARG A 188 1.76 -5.43 16.12
C ARG A 188 1.60 -3.91 16.04
N LYS A 189 1.93 -3.31 14.90
CA LYS A 189 1.78 -1.90 14.56
C LYS A 189 0.52 -1.59 13.74
N GLY A 190 -0.22 -2.61 13.31
CA GLY A 190 -1.49 -2.49 12.60
C GLY A 190 -2.54 -3.45 13.11
N ARG A 191 -3.82 -3.06 13.04
CA ARG A 191 -4.98 -3.91 13.28
C ARG A 191 -6.10 -3.58 12.33
N TYR A 192 -6.72 -4.61 11.78
CA TYR A 192 -7.93 -4.47 10.99
C TYR A 192 -9.17 -4.21 11.87
N LEU A 193 -10.08 -3.41 11.34
CA LEU A 193 -11.38 -3.05 11.91
C LEU A 193 -12.47 -3.39 10.89
N SER A 194 -13.53 -4.03 11.34
CA SER A 194 -14.76 -4.15 10.56
C SER A 194 -15.98 -3.89 11.41
N THR A 195 -16.97 -3.21 10.83
CA THR A 195 -18.26 -2.99 11.47
C THR A 195 -19.38 -3.14 10.45
N THR A 196 -20.46 -3.78 10.87
CA THR A 196 -21.66 -4.01 10.06
C THR A 196 -22.83 -3.32 10.77
N LYS A 197 -23.02 -2.02 10.54
CA LYS A 197 -24.22 -1.30 11.02
C LYS A 197 -25.33 -1.33 9.96
N LYS A 198 -25.04 -0.83 8.76
CA LYS A 198 -25.97 -0.79 7.60
C LYS A 198 -25.32 -1.31 6.33
N GLU A 199 -24.03 -1.00 6.16
CA GLU A 199 -23.14 -1.58 5.16
C GLU A 199 -21.86 -2.06 5.85
N LEU A 200 -21.12 -2.95 5.21
CA LEU A 200 -19.82 -3.40 5.71
C LEU A 200 -18.83 -2.25 5.57
N ILE A 201 -18.30 -1.79 6.69
CA ILE A 201 -17.28 -0.73 6.73
C ILE A 201 -15.98 -1.35 7.24
N GLU A 202 -14.92 -1.23 6.45
CA GLU A 202 -13.61 -1.81 6.73
C GLU A 202 -12.55 -0.73 6.93
N GLY A 203 -11.75 -0.87 7.97
CA GLY A 203 -10.74 0.10 8.37
C GLY A 203 -9.50 -0.52 8.96
N ILE A 204 -8.48 0.31 9.16
CA ILE A 204 -7.21 -0.09 9.76
C ILE A 204 -6.88 0.90 10.87
N LYS A 205 -6.56 0.37 12.05
CA LYS A 205 -5.90 1.10 13.13
C LYS A 205 -4.39 0.87 13.05
N VAL A 206 -3.61 1.94 12.95
CA VAL A 206 -2.15 1.91 12.83
C VAL A 206 -1.52 2.65 14.00
N SER A 207 -0.46 2.12 14.60
CA SER A 207 0.36 2.87 15.58
C SER A 207 1.30 3.79 14.82
N LEU A 208 1.28 5.08 15.18
CA LEU A 208 2.18 6.09 14.61
C LEU A 208 3.47 6.24 15.42
N SER A 209 3.56 5.60 16.58
CA SER A 209 4.74 5.59 17.43
C SER A 209 5.49 4.26 17.36
N SER A 210 6.66 4.18 17.99
CA SER A 210 7.35 2.88 18.16
C SER A 210 6.58 1.90 19.06
N ALA A 211 5.50 2.33 19.73
CA ALA A 211 4.71 1.49 20.60
C ALA A 211 3.81 0.51 19.84
N VAL A 212 3.48 -0.60 20.51
CA VAL A 212 2.53 -1.62 20.02
C VAL A 212 1.12 -1.02 19.95
N VAL A 213 0.36 -1.35 18.90
CA VAL A 213 -1.05 -0.95 18.78
C VAL A 213 -1.86 -1.52 19.94
N SER A 214 -2.51 -0.61 20.66
CA SER A 214 -3.44 -0.91 21.75
C SER A 214 -4.64 -1.75 21.29
N GLY A 215 -5.44 -2.23 22.24
CA GLY A 215 -6.74 -2.83 21.93
C GLY A 215 -7.57 -1.94 21.00
N VAL A 216 -8.44 -2.56 20.19
CA VAL A 216 -9.51 -1.82 19.52
C VAL A 216 -10.56 -1.52 20.58
N SER A 217 -10.92 -0.25 20.74
CA SER A 217 -11.88 0.28 21.70
C SER A 217 -13.16 0.74 20.99
N SER A 218 -14.23 1.01 21.75
CA SER A 218 -15.45 1.61 21.19
C SER A 218 -15.19 2.96 20.54
N LEU A 219 -14.33 3.79 21.15
CA LEU A 219 -13.93 5.09 20.62
C LEU A 219 -13.26 4.97 19.24
N ASP A 220 -12.48 3.90 19.00
CA ASP A 220 -11.90 3.65 17.69
C ASP A 220 -12.98 3.41 16.64
N PHE A 221 -14.03 2.67 16.97
CA PHE A 221 -15.16 2.43 16.07
C PHE A 221 -15.99 3.69 15.83
N ASP A 222 -16.20 4.52 16.84
CA ASP A 222 -16.92 5.78 16.71
C ASP A 222 -16.15 6.79 15.86
N THR A 223 -14.84 6.92 16.11
CA THR A 223 -13.92 7.73 15.30
C THR A 223 -13.87 7.22 13.86
N PHE A 224 -13.75 5.91 13.68
CA PHE A 224 -13.78 5.27 12.36
C PHE A 224 -15.05 5.59 11.58
N HIS A 225 -16.21 5.50 12.24
CA HIS A 225 -17.49 5.80 11.62
C HIS A 225 -17.60 7.27 11.21
N LEU A 226 -17.06 8.20 12.03
CA LEU A 226 -17.01 9.63 11.69
C LEU A 226 -16.11 9.88 10.46
N ILE A 227 -14.92 9.29 10.42
CA ILE A 227 -14.01 9.39 9.26
C ILE A 227 -14.66 8.86 8.00
N TRP A 228 -15.30 7.69 8.08
CA TRP A 228 -16.03 7.13 6.95
C TRP A 228 -17.22 8.02 6.51
N THR A 229 -17.92 8.63 7.47
CA THR A 229 -19.01 9.58 7.17
C THR A 229 -18.48 10.82 6.46
N GLN A 230 -17.33 11.35 6.90
CA GLN A 230 -16.65 12.46 6.25
C GLN A 230 -16.31 12.13 4.79
N GLU A 231 -15.69 10.97 4.55
CA GLU A 231 -15.35 10.52 3.19
C GLU A 231 -16.59 10.39 2.30
N LYS A 232 -17.70 9.83 2.83
CA LYS A 232 -18.95 9.68 2.07
C LYS A 232 -19.63 11.01 1.76
N LEU A 233 -19.59 11.97 2.69
CA LEU A 233 -20.09 13.33 2.46
C LEU A 233 -19.24 14.07 1.41
N GLN A 234 -17.91 13.92 1.46
CA GLN A 234 -17.02 14.50 0.45
C GLN A 234 -17.31 13.93 -0.94
N GLN A 235 -17.48 12.62 -1.07
CA GLN A 235 -17.86 12.00 -2.35
C GLN A 235 -19.21 12.51 -2.87
N GLN A 236 -20.18 12.73 -1.99
CA GLN A 236 -21.48 13.30 -2.38
C GLN A 236 -21.33 14.74 -2.89
N LEU A 237 -20.51 15.57 -2.23
CA LEU A 237 -20.19 16.92 -2.69
C LEU A 237 -19.55 16.90 -4.08
N ASP A 238 -18.55 16.05 -4.30
CA ASP A 238 -17.88 15.94 -5.60
C ASP A 238 -18.86 15.55 -6.72
N VAL A 239 -19.81 14.66 -6.44
CA VAL A 239 -20.87 14.27 -7.40
C VAL A 239 -21.83 15.42 -7.66
N ILE A 240 -22.22 16.17 -6.64
CA ILE A 240 -23.08 17.36 -6.78
C ILE A 240 -22.37 18.41 -7.63
N ASP A 241 -21.09 18.69 -7.35
CA ASP A 241 -20.30 19.70 -8.06
C ASP A 241 -20.12 19.34 -9.54
N ARG A 242 -19.83 18.07 -9.85
CA ARG A 242 -19.77 17.58 -11.24
C ARG A 242 -21.11 17.73 -11.97
N ARG A 243 -22.22 17.34 -11.32
CA ARG A 243 -23.57 17.48 -11.90
C ARG A 243 -23.95 18.93 -12.12
N TRP A 244 -23.61 19.79 -11.18
CA TRP A 244 -23.84 21.22 -11.27
C TRP A 244 -23.09 21.82 -12.47
N GLU A 245 -21.82 21.46 -12.67
CA GLU A 245 -21.02 21.95 -13.79
C GLU A 245 -21.57 21.47 -15.14
N MET A 246 -21.99 20.20 -15.25
CA MET A 246 -22.64 19.69 -16.47
C MET A 246 -23.95 20.42 -16.79
N SER A 247 -24.81 20.66 -15.78
CA SER A 247 -26.04 21.43 -15.95
C SER A 247 -25.74 22.88 -16.34
N ARG A 248 -24.68 23.49 -15.78
CA ARG A 248 -24.23 24.84 -16.16
C ARG A 248 -23.84 24.92 -17.63
N GLN A 249 -23.00 23.99 -18.08
CA GLN A 249 -22.57 23.94 -19.48
C GLN A 249 -23.74 23.71 -20.43
N SER A 250 -24.66 22.81 -20.07
CA SER A 250 -25.88 22.52 -20.85
C SER A 250 -26.81 23.74 -20.92
N ALA A 251 -27.04 24.44 -19.80
CA ALA A 251 -27.82 25.67 -19.76
C ALA A 251 -27.22 26.76 -20.67
N LEU A 252 -25.89 26.96 -20.61
CA LEU A 252 -25.18 27.92 -21.45
C LEU A 252 -25.29 27.58 -22.95
N ALA A 253 -25.14 26.30 -23.31
CA ALA A 253 -25.29 25.86 -24.69
C ALA A 253 -26.73 26.09 -25.22
N LEU A 254 -27.75 25.78 -24.41
CA LEU A 254 -29.16 25.97 -24.75
C LEU A 254 -29.56 27.45 -24.82
N LEU A 255 -28.96 28.32 -24.00
CA LEU A 255 -29.12 29.76 -24.13
C LEU A 255 -28.54 30.28 -25.44
N LYS A 256 -27.34 29.79 -25.82
CA LYS A 256 -26.70 30.15 -27.09
C LYS A 256 -27.50 29.68 -28.31
N SER A 257 -28.17 28.53 -28.23
CA SER A 257 -29.04 28.01 -29.30
C SER A 257 -30.48 28.54 -29.25
N GLY A 258 -30.80 29.46 -28.33
CA GLY A 258 -32.11 30.12 -28.24
C GLY A 258 -33.21 29.33 -27.54
N ASN A 259 -32.92 28.12 -27.03
CA ASN A 259 -33.90 27.27 -26.34
C ASN A 259 -34.05 27.65 -24.86
N LYS A 260 -34.74 28.78 -24.63
CA LYS A 260 -34.93 29.38 -23.29
C LYS A 260 -35.67 28.47 -22.29
N LYS A 261 -36.59 27.61 -22.75
CA LYS A 261 -37.36 26.71 -21.86
C LYS A 261 -36.49 25.62 -21.26
N LEU A 262 -35.65 24.97 -22.07
CA LEU A 262 -34.72 23.94 -21.57
C LEU A 262 -33.59 24.56 -20.74
N ALA A 263 -33.10 25.75 -21.11
CA ALA A 263 -32.14 26.49 -20.29
C ALA A 263 -32.68 26.80 -18.88
N LEU A 264 -33.94 27.24 -18.77
CA LEU A 264 -34.59 27.50 -17.48
C LEU A 264 -34.72 26.23 -16.63
N ARG A 265 -34.97 25.07 -17.25
CA ARG A 265 -35.03 23.79 -16.55
C ARG A 265 -33.68 23.45 -15.90
N HIS A 266 -32.58 23.53 -16.66
CA HIS A 266 -31.24 23.31 -16.10
C HIS A 266 -30.87 24.33 -15.03
N ALA A 267 -31.30 25.59 -15.15
CA ALA A 267 -31.09 26.59 -14.09
C ALA A 267 -31.82 26.23 -12.78
N LYS A 268 -33.04 25.66 -12.86
CA LYS A 268 -33.76 25.16 -11.68
C LYS A 268 -33.06 23.96 -11.05
N GLU A 269 -32.55 23.04 -11.87
CA GLU A 269 -31.76 21.89 -11.41
C GLU A 269 -30.46 22.34 -10.72
N MET A 270 -29.80 23.38 -11.24
CA MET A 270 -28.62 23.98 -10.61
C MET A 270 -28.95 24.59 -9.25
N LYS A 271 -30.08 25.29 -9.09
CA LYS A 271 -30.50 25.86 -7.81
C LYS A 271 -30.75 24.78 -6.76
N LEU A 272 -31.41 23.69 -7.13
CA LEU A 272 -31.59 22.55 -6.22
C LEU A 272 -30.24 21.90 -5.87
N GLY A 273 -29.33 21.83 -6.83
CA GLY A 273 -27.95 21.39 -6.63
C GLY A 273 -27.21 22.23 -5.59
N THR A 274 -27.32 23.56 -5.65
CA THR A 274 -26.67 24.46 -4.68
C THR A 274 -27.23 24.31 -3.27
N GLU A 275 -28.54 24.19 -3.10
CA GLU A 275 -29.16 23.96 -1.79
C GLU A 275 -28.73 22.62 -1.17
N ASN A 276 -28.64 21.57 -1.99
CA ASN A 276 -28.15 20.26 -1.55
C ASN A 276 -26.66 20.28 -1.21
N ARG A 277 -25.86 21.04 -1.96
CA ARG A 277 -24.43 21.28 -1.70
C ARG A 277 -24.24 21.94 -0.34
N GLU A 278 -24.98 23.01 -0.05
CA GLU A 278 -24.91 23.72 1.23
C GLU A 278 -25.25 22.81 2.41
N LYS A 279 -26.31 21.98 2.29
CA LYS A 279 -26.67 20.99 3.31
C LYS A 279 -25.55 19.98 3.54
N CYS A 280 -25.00 19.39 2.48
CA CYS A 280 -23.90 18.43 2.59
C CYS A 280 -22.65 19.08 3.22
N ASN A 281 -22.31 20.30 2.81
CA ASN A 281 -21.16 21.03 3.34
C ASN A 281 -21.33 21.36 4.83
N SER A 282 -22.54 21.72 5.25
CA SER A 282 -22.84 21.97 6.68
C SER A 282 -22.65 20.71 7.54
N LEU A 283 -23.04 19.54 7.01
CA LEU A 283 -22.86 18.26 7.69
C LEU A 283 -21.38 17.88 7.75
N LEU A 284 -20.64 18.09 6.65
CA LEU A 284 -19.21 17.82 6.57
C LEU A 284 -18.44 18.64 7.60
N ASN A 285 -18.66 19.95 7.65
CA ASN A 285 -18.02 20.85 8.62
C ASN A 285 -18.28 20.40 10.06
N ARG A 286 -19.51 19.94 10.36
CA ARG A 286 -19.86 19.45 11.70
C ARG A 286 -19.14 18.15 12.06
N VAL A 287 -18.95 17.25 11.11
CA VAL A 287 -18.17 16.02 11.32
C VAL A 287 -16.69 16.35 11.54
N GLU A 288 -16.13 17.28 10.76
CA GLU A 288 -14.75 17.72 10.91
C GLU A 288 -14.48 18.40 12.25
N GLU A 289 -15.41 19.22 12.73
CA GLU A 289 -15.35 19.84 14.05
C GLU A 289 -15.30 18.77 15.15
N VAL A 290 -16.17 17.76 15.10
CA VAL A 290 -16.19 16.67 16.08
C VAL A 290 -14.88 15.87 16.04
N LEU A 291 -14.37 15.56 14.85
CA LEU A 291 -13.08 14.86 14.70
C LEU A 291 -11.91 15.68 15.28
N SER A 292 -11.92 17.00 15.07
CA SER A 292 -10.93 17.92 15.65
C SER A 292 -10.99 17.95 17.18
N VAL A 293 -12.20 18.00 17.76
CA VAL A 293 -12.39 17.94 19.22
C VAL A 293 -11.88 16.62 19.79
N ILE A 294 -12.17 15.48 19.15
CA ILE A 294 -11.66 14.16 19.58
C ILE A 294 -10.13 14.16 19.57
N ALA A 295 -9.51 14.65 18.49
CA ALA A 295 -8.05 14.71 18.37
C ALA A 295 -7.40 15.59 19.45
N ASN A 296 -7.99 16.74 19.77
CA ASN A 296 -7.52 17.64 20.81
C ASN A 296 -7.64 17.02 22.22
N ALA A 297 -8.75 16.33 22.49
CA ALA A 297 -8.96 15.63 23.76
C ALA A 297 -7.97 14.48 23.96
N GLU A 298 -7.69 13.68 22.93
CA GLU A 298 -6.69 12.62 22.98
C GLU A 298 -5.27 13.14 23.21
N SER A 299 -4.91 14.25 22.55
CA SER A 299 -3.61 14.89 22.71
C SER A 299 -3.39 15.40 24.13
N THR A 300 -4.40 16.08 24.69
CA THR A 300 -4.36 16.58 26.07
C THR A 300 -4.19 15.44 27.08
N LYS A 301 -4.91 14.33 26.88
CA LYS A 301 -4.82 13.13 27.72
C LYS A 301 -3.44 12.46 27.66
N GLN A 302 -2.74 12.54 26.54
CA GLN A 302 -1.38 11.99 26.43
C GLN A 302 -0.35 12.87 27.13
N ILE A 303 -0.47 14.19 27.00
CA ILE A 303 0.42 15.14 27.67
C ILE A 303 0.31 14.98 29.19
N SER A 304 -0.91 14.90 29.72
CA SER A 304 -1.12 14.70 31.17
C SER A 304 -0.55 13.38 31.68
N ARG A 305 -0.65 12.29 30.90
CA ARG A 305 -0.03 11.00 31.27
C ARG A 305 1.49 11.07 31.29
N LYS A 306 2.10 11.68 30.27
CA LYS A 306 3.57 11.83 30.22
C LYS A 306 4.12 12.65 31.39
N LEU A 307 3.38 13.67 31.83
CA LEU A 307 3.74 14.48 33.00
C LEU A 307 3.63 13.65 34.30
N ALA A 308 2.58 12.86 34.46
CA ALA A 308 2.40 12.00 35.62
C ALA A 308 3.42 10.85 35.72
N ASP A 309 3.92 10.34 34.59
CA ASP A 309 4.98 9.32 34.56
C ASP A 309 6.40 9.89 34.80
N SER A 310 6.53 11.22 34.87
CA SER A 310 7.82 11.92 35.09
C SER A 310 8.02 12.47 36.51
N GLU A 311 7.02 12.27 37.39
CA GLU A 311 7.08 12.52 38.85
C GLU A 311 7.34 11.22 39.61
#